data_AF-A0A926G7D2-F1
#
_entry.id   AF-A0A926G7D2-F1
#
_cell.length_a   1.000
_cell.length_b   1.000
_cell.length_c   1.000
_cell.angle_alpha   90.00
_cell.angle_beta   90.00
_cell.angle_gamma   90.00
#
_symmetry.space_group_name_H-M   'P 1'
#
loop_
_entity.id
_entity.type
_entity.pdbx_description
1 polymer ?
#
loop_
_entity_poly.entity_id
_entity_poly.type
_entity_poly.pdbx_seq_one_letter_code
_entity_poly.pdbx_strand_id
1 'polypeptide(L)'
;MIRPVLALILSCFAASASAQDARAIHPPVQFGSGDSRIVNFNAMTTGAKVDNYYAGGANSLGEIGPDYQYVFLDDDWVTFQSPSQPQQGNMAYSLSGMGSVNFLAGLTTGLNFDYASDANTTVSIYADFDGTGTLLASYLLMANNPSAASSRFAAAGQFATSDQFGFVALAFAGTARSLVIASAPGAFTWDNVTFGSLQPGGVPEPEGWALLILGFGAAGAVMRCRAVSAPGALTARHR
;
A
#
# COMPACT_ATOMS: atom_id res chain seq x y z
N MET A 1 26.35 30.56 68.74
CA MET A 1 26.78 31.53 67.72
C MET A 1 26.53 30.91 66.35
N ILE A 2 25.63 31.54 65.59
CA ILE A 2 25.50 31.56 64.11
C ILE A 2 25.03 30.27 63.38
N ARG A 3 24.09 30.56 62.45
CA ARG A 3 23.11 29.78 61.69
C ARG A 3 23.67 28.96 60.48
N PRO A 4 22.83 28.11 59.83
CA PRO A 4 23.22 27.14 58.80
C PRO A 4 23.22 27.72 57.38
N VAL A 5 23.85 27.02 56.41
CA VAL A 5 23.71 27.32 54.97
C VAL A 5 23.22 26.08 54.22
N LEU A 6 21.97 26.21 53.79
CA LEU A 6 21.22 25.37 52.87
C LEU A 6 21.73 25.66 51.45
N ALA A 7 22.32 24.67 50.77
CA ALA A 7 22.68 24.79 49.35
C ALA A 7 21.62 24.08 48.50
N LEU A 8 20.67 24.90 48.04
CA LEU A 8 19.71 24.60 46.98
C LEU A 8 20.47 24.61 45.64
N ILE A 9 20.74 23.45 45.04
CA ILE A 9 21.24 23.39 43.66
C ILE A 9 20.10 22.91 42.76
N LEU A 10 19.73 23.86 41.92
CA LEU A 10 18.69 23.92 40.92
C LEU A 10 18.85 22.80 39.88
N SER A 11 17.87 21.90 39.81
CA SER A 11 17.70 20.96 38.72
C SER A 11 17.33 21.72 37.44
N CYS A 12 18.28 21.88 36.52
CA CYS A 12 18.02 22.31 35.15
C CYS A 12 17.26 21.21 34.41
N PHE A 13 15.94 21.31 34.42
CA PHE A 13 15.05 20.59 33.51
C PHE A 13 15.15 21.28 32.15
N ALA A 14 16.03 20.78 31.27
CA ALA A 14 15.97 21.14 29.86
C ALA A 14 14.74 20.44 29.28
N ALA A 15 13.65 21.19 29.12
CA ALA A 15 12.50 20.76 28.35
C ALA A 15 12.98 20.40 26.94
N SER A 16 12.93 19.11 26.61
CA SER A 16 13.01 18.65 25.23
C SER A 16 11.82 19.28 24.50
N ALA A 17 12.11 20.31 23.69
CA ALA A 17 11.14 20.88 22.78
C ALA A 17 10.57 19.72 21.92
N SER A 18 9.28 19.47 22.09
CA SER A 18 8.53 18.45 21.38
C SER A 18 8.68 18.66 19.88
N ALA A 19 9.16 17.64 19.17
CA ALA A 19 9.18 17.56 17.71
C ALA A 19 7.76 17.42 17.10
N GLN A 20 6.76 18.09 17.69
CA GLN A 20 5.38 18.10 17.21
C GLN A 20 5.01 19.34 16.40
N ASP A 21 5.85 20.38 16.37
CA ASP A 21 5.44 21.71 15.89
C ASP A 21 6.02 22.12 14.52
N ALA A 22 6.23 21.15 13.64
CA ALA A 22 6.58 21.38 12.22
C ALA A 22 5.65 20.67 11.23
N ARG A 23 4.45 20.23 11.65
CA ARG A 23 3.40 19.72 10.74
C ARG A 23 2.62 20.89 10.11
N ALA A 24 3.33 21.71 9.35
CA ALA A 24 2.70 22.77 8.58
C ALA A 24 2.06 22.22 7.28
N ILE A 25 0.73 22.08 7.34
CA ILE A 25 -0.23 22.47 6.29
C ILE A 25 -0.13 21.75 4.94
N HIS A 26 -0.40 20.45 4.92
CA HIS A 26 -1.29 19.90 3.90
C HIS A 26 -2.45 19.24 4.65
N PRO A 27 -3.72 19.63 4.41
CA PRO A 27 -4.82 18.85 4.94
C PRO A 27 -4.66 17.42 4.40
N PRO A 28 -4.54 16.40 5.27
CA PRO A 28 -4.44 15.03 4.81
C PRO A 28 -5.64 14.77 3.92
N VAL A 29 -5.39 14.28 2.70
CA VAL A 29 -6.45 13.89 1.78
C VAL A 29 -7.30 12.87 2.53
N GLN A 30 -8.47 13.30 2.99
CA GLN A 30 -9.39 12.45 3.74
C GLN A 30 -9.99 11.49 2.74
N PHE A 31 -9.43 10.29 2.65
CA PHE A 31 -10.04 9.22 1.89
C PHE A 31 -11.27 8.73 2.64
N GLY A 32 -12.39 8.62 1.91
CA GLY A 32 -13.61 8.05 2.48
C GLY A 32 -13.38 6.59 2.87
N SER A 33 -14.06 6.12 3.91
CA SER A 33 -14.14 4.69 4.19
C SER A 33 -14.68 3.97 2.94
N GLY A 34 -13.89 3.07 2.35
CA GLY A 34 -14.24 2.32 1.14
C GLY A 34 -13.46 2.70 -0.12
N ASP A 35 -12.58 3.69 -0.07
CA ASP A 35 -11.69 4.00 -1.18
C ASP A 35 -10.60 2.93 -1.34
N SER A 36 -10.50 2.35 -2.53
CA SER A 36 -9.46 1.36 -2.85
C SER A 36 -8.09 2.01 -3.01
N ARG A 37 -7.05 1.49 -2.37
CA ARG A 37 -5.68 2.02 -2.47
C ARG A 37 -4.67 0.92 -2.71
N ILE A 38 -3.75 1.18 -3.64
CA ILE A 38 -2.63 0.30 -3.94
C ILE A 38 -1.46 0.71 -3.05
N VAL A 39 -0.90 -0.27 -2.36
CA VAL A 39 0.32 -0.19 -1.57
C VAL A 39 1.34 -1.11 -2.23
N ASN A 40 2.41 -0.52 -2.76
CA ASN A 40 3.60 -1.22 -3.23
C ASN A 40 4.82 -0.64 -2.53
N PHE A 41 5.87 -1.44 -2.34
CA PHE A 41 7.00 -1.04 -1.51
C PHE A 41 8.17 -0.42 -2.32
N ASN A 42 7.94 -0.15 -3.61
CA ASN A 42 8.93 0.30 -4.59
C ASN A 42 9.55 1.67 -4.30
N ALA A 43 8.83 2.54 -3.57
CA ALA A 43 9.29 3.88 -3.24
C ALA A 43 10.23 3.92 -2.02
N MET A 44 10.33 2.82 -1.25
CA MET A 44 11.17 2.75 -0.06
C MET A 44 12.53 2.15 -0.38
N THR A 45 13.56 2.56 0.37
CA THR A 45 14.88 1.94 0.31
C THR A 45 14.82 0.48 0.79
N THR A 46 15.54 -0.43 0.13
CA THR A 46 15.68 -1.83 0.53
C THR A 46 16.26 -1.95 1.94
N GLY A 47 15.66 -2.79 2.78
CA GLY A 47 16.04 -2.99 4.17
C GLY A 47 15.39 -2.00 5.15
N ALA A 48 14.64 -1.00 4.64
CA ALA A 48 13.81 -0.15 5.48
C ALA A 48 12.66 -0.95 6.08
N LYS A 49 12.25 -0.58 7.29
CA LYS A 49 11.03 -1.12 7.91
C LYS A 49 9.88 -0.20 7.62
N VAL A 50 8.73 -0.74 7.21
CA VAL A 50 7.60 0.03 6.68
C VAL A 50 7.02 0.98 7.74
N ASP A 51 6.86 0.51 8.97
CA ASP A 51 6.39 1.28 10.13
C ASP A 51 5.19 2.19 9.78
N ASN A 52 5.35 3.51 9.96
CA ASN A 52 4.31 4.51 9.74
C ASN A 52 4.33 5.14 8.33
N TYR A 53 5.12 4.60 7.38
CA TYR A 53 5.30 5.18 6.05
C TYR A 53 3.96 5.47 5.35
N TYR A 54 3.03 4.49 5.32
CA TYR A 54 1.71 4.64 4.68
C TYR A 54 0.65 5.33 5.56
N ALA A 55 1.04 5.88 6.71
CA ALA A 55 0.20 6.72 7.56
C ALA A 55 0.74 8.17 7.61
N GLY A 56 1.47 8.60 6.59
CA GLY A 56 2.10 9.92 6.51
C GLY A 56 3.27 10.11 7.47
N GLY A 57 3.76 9.02 8.08
CA GLY A 57 4.93 9.00 8.94
C GLY A 57 6.21 8.65 8.18
N ALA A 58 7.27 8.42 8.96
CA ALA A 58 8.54 7.94 8.44
C ALA A 58 8.62 6.41 8.52
N ASN A 59 9.40 5.82 7.62
CA ASN A 59 9.92 4.46 7.78
C ASN A 59 11.17 4.45 8.68
N SER A 60 11.77 3.28 8.92
CA SER A 60 12.95 3.17 9.81
C SER A 60 14.21 3.92 9.34
N LEU A 61 14.28 4.33 8.08
CA LEU A 61 15.38 5.12 7.52
C LEU A 61 15.05 6.62 7.42
N GLY A 62 13.89 7.05 7.93
CA GLY A 62 13.47 8.45 7.91
C GLY A 62 12.77 8.91 6.63
N GLU A 63 12.47 8.00 5.70
CA GLU A 63 11.75 8.34 4.46
C GLU A 63 10.28 8.59 4.79
N ILE A 64 9.75 9.76 4.38
CA ILE A 64 8.36 10.12 4.62
C ILE A 64 7.48 9.55 3.50
N GLY A 65 6.45 8.81 3.88
CA GLY A 65 5.52 8.21 2.95
C GLY A 65 4.20 8.98 2.81
N PRO A 66 3.32 8.52 1.91
CA PRO A 66 2.00 9.08 1.75
C PRO A 66 1.10 8.76 2.96
N ASP A 67 0.08 9.58 3.19
CA ASP A 67 -0.94 9.30 4.20
C ASP A 67 -2.11 8.54 3.58
N TYR A 68 -2.02 7.21 3.59
CA TYR A 68 -3.13 6.31 3.24
C TYR A 68 -3.85 5.77 4.48
N GLN A 69 -3.47 6.23 5.67
CA GLN A 69 -4.02 5.78 6.94
C GLN A 69 -3.83 4.28 7.20
N TYR A 70 -2.72 3.71 6.72
CA TYR A 70 -2.32 2.33 6.97
C TYR A 70 -1.08 2.30 7.86
N VAL A 71 -1.20 1.70 9.04
CA VAL A 71 -0.12 1.58 10.01
C VAL A 71 0.33 0.13 10.06
N PHE A 72 1.58 -0.13 9.65
CA PHE A 72 2.17 -1.45 9.72
C PHE A 72 2.71 -1.68 11.13
N LEU A 73 2.77 -2.94 11.58
CA LEU A 73 3.39 -3.27 12.86
C LEU A 73 4.82 -2.71 12.90
N ASP A 74 5.08 -1.88 13.91
CA ASP A 74 6.37 -1.24 14.11
C ASP A 74 7.48 -2.28 14.17
N ASP A 75 8.59 -1.98 13.51
CA ASP A 75 9.81 -2.75 13.52
C ASP A 75 9.74 -4.16 12.90
N ASP A 76 8.63 -4.55 12.25
CA ASP A 76 8.39 -5.92 11.75
C ASP A 76 8.49 -6.08 10.23
N TRP A 77 7.80 -5.23 9.47
CA TRP A 77 7.70 -5.36 8.01
C TRP A 77 8.91 -4.76 7.33
N VAL A 78 9.78 -5.58 6.73
CA VAL A 78 11.04 -5.12 6.12
C VAL A 78 10.97 -5.21 4.60
N THR A 79 11.43 -4.16 3.95
CA THR A 79 11.51 -4.12 2.49
C THR A 79 12.73 -4.89 1.98
N PHE A 80 12.58 -5.52 0.82
CA PHE A 80 13.70 -6.15 0.11
C PHE A 80 13.42 -6.21 -1.38
N GLN A 81 14.47 -6.37 -2.16
CA GLN A 81 14.36 -6.52 -3.61
C GLN A 81 14.41 -7.99 -4.00
N SER A 82 13.40 -8.48 -4.72
CA SER A 82 13.45 -9.81 -5.32
C SER A 82 13.93 -9.72 -6.77
N PRO A 83 14.94 -10.51 -7.18
CA PRO A 83 15.36 -10.56 -8.58
C PRO A 83 14.34 -11.27 -9.50
N SER A 84 13.33 -11.95 -8.95
CA SER A 84 12.34 -12.77 -9.69
C SER A 84 10.94 -12.17 -9.81
N GLN A 85 10.69 -10.98 -9.28
CA GLN A 85 9.34 -10.42 -9.34
C GLN A 85 8.93 -9.99 -10.77
N PRO A 86 7.66 -10.18 -11.16
CA PRO A 86 7.13 -9.74 -12.45
C PRO A 86 7.25 -8.23 -12.66
N GLN A 87 7.21 -7.46 -11.56
CA GLN A 87 7.46 -6.03 -11.55
C GLN A 87 8.71 -5.78 -10.68
N GLN A 88 9.81 -5.43 -11.33
CA GLN A 88 11.10 -5.23 -10.67
C GLN A 88 10.95 -4.15 -9.59
N GLY A 89 11.01 -4.55 -8.33
CA GLY A 89 10.52 -3.73 -7.24
C GLY A 89 10.91 -4.24 -5.86
N ASN A 90 10.66 -3.38 -4.87
CA ASN A 90 10.75 -3.75 -3.48
C ASN A 90 9.42 -4.36 -3.03
N MET A 91 9.53 -5.40 -2.22
CA MET A 91 8.42 -6.05 -1.54
C MET A 91 8.60 -5.97 -0.03
N ALA A 92 7.65 -6.47 0.77
CA ALA A 92 7.79 -6.56 2.22
C ALA A 92 7.57 -7.98 2.77
N TYR A 93 8.36 -8.35 3.78
CA TYR A 93 8.18 -9.58 4.57
C TYR A 93 8.09 -9.25 6.06
N SER A 94 7.47 -10.13 6.85
CA SER A 94 7.39 -10.00 8.31
C SER A 94 8.59 -10.68 8.98
N LEU A 95 9.37 -9.94 9.76
CA LEU A 95 10.51 -10.49 10.53
C LEU A 95 10.06 -11.48 11.59
N SER A 96 9.01 -11.16 12.34
CA SER A 96 8.49 -11.97 13.43
C SER A 96 7.67 -13.16 12.95
N GLY A 97 7.16 -13.11 11.71
CA GLY A 97 6.15 -14.05 11.24
C GLY A 97 4.76 -13.74 11.78
N MET A 98 4.60 -12.67 12.57
CA MET A 98 3.34 -12.21 13.15
C MET A 98 3.10 -10.73 12.83
N GLY A 99 3.11 -10.40 11.54
CA GLY A 99 2.89 -9.02 11.10
C GLY A 99 1.42 -8.61 11.19
N SER A 100 1.17 -7.35 11.54
CA SER A 100 -0.15 -6.74 11.47
C SER A 100 -0.14 -5.46 10.64
N VAL A 101 -1.32 -5.08 10.16
CA VAL A 101 -1.58 -3.78 9.51
C VAL A 101 -2.91 -3.26 10.01
N ASN A 102 -2.93 -2.02 10.49
CA ASN A 102 -4.11 -1.31 10.95
C ASN A 102 -4.65 -0.37 9.87
N PHE A 103 -5.98 -0.29 9.75
CA PHE A 103 -6.70 0.56 8.80
C PHE A 103 -7.46 1.64 9.55
N LEU A 104 -6.91 2.86 9.67
CA LEU A 104 -7.50 3.89 10.53
C LEU A 104 -8.84 4.42 9.98
N ALA A 105 -9.09 4.31 8.68
CA ALA A 105 -10.39 4.59 8.06
C ALA A 105 -11.35 3.37 8.08
N GLY A 106 -10.80 2.17 8.27
CA GLY A 106 -11.50 0.89 8.11
C GLY A 106 -11.70 0.49 6.65
N LEU A 107 -11.85 -0.82 6.41
CA LEU A 107 -12.15 -1.40 5.10
C LEU A 107 -13.47 -2.18 5.17
N THR A 108 -14.28 -2.17 4.12
CA THR A 108 -15.60 -2.85 4.10
C THR A 108 -15.77 -3.87 2.97
N THR A 109 -14.88 -3.86 1.98
CA THR A 109 -15.00 -4.69 0.77
C THR A 109 -14.13 -5.94 0.85
N GLY A 110 -12.84 -5.76 1.11
CA GLY A 110 -11.83 -6.80 0.92
C GLY A 110 -10.46 -6.20 0.67
N LEU A 111 -9.52 -7.08 0.37
CA LEU A 111 -8.20 -6.74 -0.12
C LEU A 111 -7.71 -7.81 -1.09
N ASN A 112 -6.72 -7.47 -1.91
CA ASN A 112 -6.00 -8.45 -2.71
C ASN A 112 -4.52 -8.10 -2.78
N PHE A 113 -3.68 -9.10 -3.06
CA PHE A 113 -2.23 -8.93 -3.13
C PHE A 113 -1.57 -10.11 -3.83
N ASP A 114 -0.33 -9.87 -4.28
CA ASP A 114 0.60 -10.91 -4.68
C ASP A 114 1.37 -11.38 -3.45
N TYR A 115 1.59 -12.69 -3.31
CA TYR A 115 2.35 -13.24 -2.19
C TYR A 115 3.25 -14.41 -2.60
N ALA A 116 4.30 -14.60 -1.81
CA ALA A 116 5.05 -15.85 -1.77
C ALA A 116 5.21 -16.27 -0.30
N SER A 117 5.13 -17.57 -0.06
CA SER A 117 5.30 -18.10 1.27
C SER A 117 5.92 -19.49 1.31
N ASP A 118 6.84 -19.66 2.25
CA ASP A 118 7.60 -20.89 2.50
C ASP A 118 6.91 -21.80 3.52
N ALA A 119 5.90 -21.28 4.20
CA ALA A 119 5.10 -21.99 5.19
C ALA A 119 3.61 -21.72 4.96
N ASN A 120 2.75 -22.58 5.49
CA ASN A 120 1.33 -22.25 5.52
C ASN A 120 1.13 -21.00 6.38
N THR A 121 0.46 -20.02 5.82
CA THR A 121 0.26 -18.71 6.42
C THR A 121 -1.22 -18.48 6.69
N THR A 122 -1.57 -18.02 7.88
CA THR A 122 -2.94 -17.60 8.19
C THR A 122 -3.05 -16.09 8.06
N VAL A 123 -4.06 -15.63 7.32
CA VAL A 123 -4.45 -14.22 7.25
C VAL A 123 -5.79 -14.07 7.98
N SER A 124 -5.78 -13.30 9.06
CA SER A 124 -6.96 -13.06 9.90
C SER A 124 -7.32 -11.59 9.87
N ILE A 125 -8.61 -11.29 9.69
CA ILE A 125 -9.13 -9.92 9.53
C ILE A 125 -10.05 -9.61 10.69
N TYR A 126 -9.84 -8.48 11.35
CA TYR A 126 -10.51 -8.15 12.61
C TYR A 126 -11.23 -6.82 12.58
N ALA A 127 -12.28 -6.73 13.41
CA ALA A 127 -13.13 -5.55 13.54
C ALA A 127 -12.49 -4.39 14.33
N ASP A 128 -11.51 -4.67 15.19
CA ASP A 128 -10.76 -3.66 15.95
C ASP A 128 -9.27 -3.65 15.54
N PHE A 129 -8.49 -2.74 16.12
CA PHE A 129 -7.07 -2.60 15.84
C PHE A 129 -6.23 -3.73 16.43
N ASP A 130 -5.01 -3.90 15.92
CA ASP A 130 -3.99 -4.80 16.47
C ASP A 130 -4.41 -6.27 16.58
N GLY A 131 -5.27 -6.73 15.65
CA GLY A 131 -5.78 -8.09 15.64
C GLY A 131 -6.77 -8.40 16.77
N THR A 132 -7.40 -7.38 17.34
CA THR A 132 -8.36 -7.53 18.44
C THR A 132 -9.81 -7.44 17.97
N GLY A 133 -10.75 -7.77 18.86
CA GLY A 133 -12.18 -7.68 18.55
C GLY A 133 -12.74 -8.89 17.81
N THR A 134 -13.78 -8.67 17.02
CA THR A 134 -14.46 -9.75 16.28
C THR A 134 -13.63 -10.17 15.07
N LEU A 135 -13.37 -11.47 14.93
CA LEU A 135 -12.78 -12.04 13.71
C LEU A 135 -13.81 -12.02 12.58
N LEU A 136 -13.55 -11.22 11.55
CA LEU A 136 -14.43 -11.03 10.39
C LEU A 136 -14.20 -12.10 9.32
N ALA A 137 -12.95 -12.52 9.14
CA ALA A 137 -12.57 -13.60 8.23
C ALA A 137 -11.22 -14.20 8.62
N SER A 138 -10.98 -15.46 8.23
CA SER A 138 -9.69 -16.12 8.36
C SER A 138 -9.43 -17.01 7.15
N TYR A 139 -8.23 -16.90 6.61
CA TYR A 139 -7.81 -17.56 5.37
C TYR A 139 -6.50 -18.30 5.60
N LEU A 140 -6.47 -19.57 5.19
CA LEU A 140 -5.24 -20.34 5.12
C LEU A 140 -4.65 -20.21 3.71
N LEU A 141 -3.50 -19.57 3.61
CA LEU A 141 -2.68 -19.55 2.40
C LEU A 141 -1.69 -20.70 2.48
N MET A 142 -1.72 -21.58 1.48
CA MET A 142 -0.78 -22.69 1.39
C MET A 142 0.60 -22.15 0.98
N ALA A 143 1.66 -22.78 1.49
CA ALA A 143 3.01 -22.51 1.00
C ALA A 143 3.05 -22.71 -0.53
N ASN A 144 3.43 -21.67 -1.26
CA ASN A 144 3.54 -21.67 -2.72
C ASN A 144 5.00 -21.50 -3.19
N ASN A 145 5.94 -21.37 -2.24
CA ASN A 145 7.37 -21.34 -2.53
C ASN A 145 8.22 -22.23 -1.59
N PRO A 146 7.90 -23.54 -1.45
CA PRO A 146 8.55 -24.39 -0.44
C PRO A 146 10.06 -24.64 -0.67
N SER A 147 10.63 -24.26 -1.83
CA SER A 147 12.04 -24.48 -2.17
C SER A 147 13.02 -23.41 -1.66
N ALA A 148 12.55 -22.30 -1.09
CA ALA A 148 13.40 -21.23 -0.52
C ALA A 148 13.68 -21.39 1.00
N ALA A 149 13.04 -22.37 1.64
CA ALA A 149 12.62 -22.39 3.04
C ALA A 149 13.66 -22.61 4.16
N SER A 150 14.97 -22.43 3.99
CA SER A 150 15.85 -22.61 5.18
C SER A 150 17.19 -21.89 5.25
N SER A 151 17.69 -21.26 4.19
CA SER A 151 19.07 -20.71 4.22
C SER A 151 19.22 -19.27 3.77
N ARG A 152 18.17 -18.62 3.24
CA ARG A 152 18.33 -17.33 2.54
C ARG A 152 17.72 -16.12 3.25
N PHE A 153 16.62 -16.31 3.98
CA PHE A 153 16.01 -15.23 4.79
C PHE A 153 16.90 -14.80 5.96
N ALA A 154 17.59 -15.76 6.59
CA ALA A 154 18.43 -15.48 7.75
C ALA A 154 19.76 -14.78 7.42
N ALA A 155 20.19 -14.75 6.15
CA ALA A 155 21.54 -14.30 5.79
C ALA A 155 21.59 -13.14 4.77
N ALA A 156 20.54 -12.87 3.97
CA ALA A 156 20.65 -11.81 2.95
C ALA A 156 19.34 -11.19 2.42
N GLY A 157 18.15 -11.60 2.88
CA GLY A 157 16.89 -11.06 2.34
C GLY A 157 16.72 -11.22 0.83
N GLN A 158 17.35 -12.25 0.23
CA GLN A 158 17.28 -12.51 -1.21
C GLN A 158 16.46 -13.75 -1.51
N PHE A 159 15.42 -13.54 -2.33
CA PHE A 159 14.57 -14.55 -2.95
C PHE A 159 15.30 -15.17 -4.16
N ALA A 160 15.04 -16.45 -4.43
CA ALA A 160 15.61 -17.13 -5.58
C ALA A 160 14.90 -16.70 -6.88
N THR A 161 15.61 -16.82 -8.01
CA THR A 161 15.09 -16.40 -9.32
C THR A 161 13.90 -17.23 -9.81
N SER A 162 13.53 -18.32 -9.12
CA SER A 162 12.44 -19.25 -9.45
C SER A 162 11.19 -19.10 -8.58
N ASP A 163 11.13 -18.07 -7.74
CA ASP A 163 10.08 -17.95 -6.73
C ASP A 163 8.72 -17.70 -7.38
N GLN A 164 7.75 -18.56 -7.05
CA GLN A 164 6.40 -18.49 -7.59
C GLN A 164 5.54 -17.53 -6.78
N PHE A 165 5.16 -16.42 -7.39
CA PHE A 165 4.16 -15.52 -6.83
C PHE A 165 2.75 -16.05 -7.09
N GLY A 166 1.97 -16.12 -6.02
CA GLY A 166 0.53 -16.39 -6.06
C GLY A 166 -0.25 -15.10 -5.91
N PHE A 167 -1.41 -15.05 -6.54
CA PHE A 167 -2.38 -13.98 -6.32
C PHE A 167 -3.46 -14.45 -5.34
N VAL A 168 -3.91 -13.56 -4.47
CA VAL A 168 -5.06 -13.83 -3.61
C VAL A 168 -5.95 -12.60 -3.45
N ALA A 169 -7.27 -12.84 -3.42
CA ALA A 169 -8.27 -11.84 -3.06
C ALA A 169 -9.08 -12.35 -1.85
N LEU A 170 -9.17 -11.53 -0.81
CA LEU A 170 -9.75 -11.86 0.48
C LEU A 170 -10.95 -10.96 0.74
N ALA A 171 -12.14 -11.56 0.75
CA ALA A 171 -13.38 -10.88 1.07
C ALA A 171 -13.69 -10.96 2.57
N PHE A 172 -14.51 -10.06 3.09
CA PHE A 172 -15.05 -10.18 4.44
C PHE A 172 -16.32 -9.35 4.56
N ALA A 173 -17.08 -9.57 5.63
CA ALA A 173 -18.24 -8.76 5.97
C ALA A 173 -17.93 -7.88 7.19
N GLY A 174 -18.54 -6.69 7.26
CA GLY A 174 -18.31 -5.73 8.34
C GLY A 174 -17.22 -4.72 8.01
N THR A 175 -16.75 -4.00 9.03
CA THR A 175 -15.67 -3.01 8.91
C THR A 175 -14.40 -3.56 9.54
N ALA A 176 -13.44 -3.94 8.71
CA ALA A 176 -12.13 -4.36 9.18
C ALA A 176 -11.30 -3.16 9.61
N ARG A 177 -10.67 -3.25 10.78
CA ARG A 177 -9.74 -2.25 11.33
C ARG A 177 -8.32 -2.76 11.42
N SER A 178 -8.11 -4.07 11.35
CA SER A 178 -6.79 -4.65 11.25
C SER A 178 -6.78 -5.97 10.48
N LEU A 179 -5.60 -6.32 9.98
CA LEU A 179 -5.27 -7.66 9.51
C LEU A 179 -4.04 -8.18 10.25
N VAL A 180 -3.99 -9.49 10.49
CA VAL A 180 -2.86 -10.19 11.09
C VAL A 180 -2.44 -11.32 10.17
N ILE A 181 -1.15 -11.41 9.92
CA ILE A 181 -0.52 -12.46 9.14
C ILE A 181 0.33 -13.29 10.09
N ALA A 182 -0.02 -14.57 10.21
CA ALA A 182 0.68 -15.53 11.06
C ALA A 182 1.33 -16.61 10.20
N SER A 183 2.66 -16.64 10.20
CA SER A 183 3.51 -17.65 9.57
C SER A 183 4.80 -17.85 10.39
N ALA A 184 5.76 -18.62 9.87
CA ALA A 184 7.09 -18.64 10.45
C ALA A 184 7.82 -17.29 10.23
N PRO A 185 8.74 -16.88 11.13
CA PRO A 185 9.58 -15.70 10.94
C PRO A 185 10.21 -15.63 9.54
N GLY A 186 9.99 -14.53 8.82
CA GLY A 186 10.52 -14.32 7.47
C GLY A 186 9.87 -15.15 6.35
N ALA A 187 8.93 -16.05 6.65
CA ALA A 187 8.42 -17.02 5.67
C ALA A 187 7.27 -16.50 4.80
N PHE A 188 6.75 -15.30 5.06
CA PHE A 188 5.69 -14.68 4.26
C PHE A 188 6.14 -13.35 3.71
N THR A 189 5.90 -13.16 2.41
CA THR A 189 6.13 -11.91 1.70
C THR A 189 4.94 -11.55 0.82
N TRP A 190 4.74 -10.26 0.60
CA TRP A 190 3.69 -9.74 -0.27
C TRP A 190 4.13 -8.48 -1.01
N ASP A 191 3.40 -8.17 -2.08
CA ASP A 191 3.50 -6.91 -2.82
C ASP A 191 2.16 -6.58 -3.51
N ASN A 192 2.07 -5.37 -4.06
CA ASN A 192 0.92 -4.85 -4.81
C ASN A 192 -0.40 -5.01 -4.05
N VAL A 193 -0.38 -4.69 -2.76
CA VAL A 193 -1.53 -4.84 -1.88
C VAL A 193 -2.57 -3.78 -2.25
N THR A 194 -3.72 -4.21 -2.73
CA THR A 194 -4.85 -3.33 -2.95
C THR A 194 -5.83 -3.47 -1.78
N PHE A 195 -5.81 -2.50 -0.87
CA PHE A 195 -6.77 -2.42 0.23
C PHE A 195 -8.09 -1.81 -0.25
N GLY A 196 -9.22 -2.36 0.18
CA GLY A 196 -10.55 -1.85 -0.16
C GLY A 196 -11.14 -2.38 -1.47
N SER A 197 -10.45 -3.30 -2.16
CA SER A 197 -10.92 -3.92 -3.40
C SER A 197 -10.52 -5.39 -3.48
N LEU A 198 -11.36 -6.22 -4.11
CA LEU A 198 -11.05 -7.61 -4.47
C LEU A 198 -10.40 -7.74 -5.84
N GLN A 199 -10.53 -6.70 -6.66
CA GLN A 199 -9.84 -6.59 -7.94
C GLN A 199 -8.50 -5.90 -7.71
N PRO A 200 -7.39 -6.42 -8.25
CA PRO A 200 -6.14 -5.67 -8.33
C PRO A 200 -6.45 -4.28 -8.84
N GLY A 201 -5.81 -3.27 -8.26
CA GLY A 201 -6.00 -1.90 -8.69
C GLY A 201 -5.68 -1.76 -10.17
N GLY A 202 -6.72 -1.89 -11.00
CA GLY A 202 -6.67 -1.48 -12.38
C GLY A 202 -6.41 0.01 -12.35
N VAL A 203 -5.38 0.44 -13.08
CA VAL A 203 -5.20 1.84 -13.45
C VAL A 203 -6.60 2.38 -13.76
N PRO A 204 -7.13 3.36 -13.00
CA PRO A 204 -8.34 4.01 -13.41
C PRO A 204 -8.10 4.41 -14.86
N GLU A 205 -8.98 4.06 -15.79
CA GLU A 205 -8.93 4.65 -17.12
C GLU A 205 -9.88 5.88 -17.16
N PRO A 206 -9.59 7.02 -16.49
CA PRO A 206 -10.39 8.21 -16.72
C PRO A 206 -9.94 8.95 -17.99
N GLU A 207 -8.73 8.69 -18.52
CA GLU A 207 -8.23 9.37 -19.73
C GLU A 207 -8.34 8.55 -21.01
N GLY A 208 -8.32 7.21 -20.94
CA GLY A 208 -8.43 6.34 -22.11
C GLY A 208 -9.74 6.56 -22.88
N TRP A 209 -10.86 6.64 -22.16
CA TRP A 209 -12.19 6.89 -22.74
C TRP A 209 -12.35 8.33 -23.20
N ALA A 210 -11.78 9.29 -22.45
CA ALA A 210 -11.82 10.69 -22.83
C ALA A 210 -11.07 10.93 -24.14
N LEU A 211 -9.89 10.33 -24.33
CA LEU A 211 -9.11 10.41 -25.57
C LEU A 211 -9.71 9.57 -26.70
N LEU A 212 -10.33 8.45 -26.39
CA LEU A 212 -11.05 7.64 -27.37
C LEU A 212 -12.27 8.41 -27.91
N ILE A 213 -13.08 9.02 -27.04
CA ILE A 213 -14.21 9.88 -27.42
C ILE A 213 -13.72 11.12 -28.16
N LEU A 214 -12.63 11.74 -27.71
CA LEU A 214 -12.05 12.90 -28.39
C LEU A 214 -11.52 12.52 -29.79
N GLY A 215 -10.85 11.38 -29.92
CA GLY A 215 -10.32 10.87 -31.18
C GLY A 215 -11.41 10.53 -32.18
N PHE A 216 -12.43 9.77 -31.76
CA PHE A 216 -13.57 9.43 -32.63
C PHE A 216 -14.47 10.64 -32.92
N GLY A 217 -14.65 11.53 -31.95
CA GLY A 217 -15.40 12.78 -32.11
C GLY A 217 -14.75 13.72 -33.12
N ALA A 218 -13.42 13.91 -33.04
CA ALA A 218 -12.67 14.72 -33.99
C ALA A 218 -12.66 14.08 -35.40
N ALA A 219 -12.46 12.77 -35.51
CA ALA A 219 -12.49 12.06 -36.79
C ALA A 219 -13.87 12.19 -37.48
N GLY A 220 -14.97 12.01 -36.73
CA GLY A 220 -16.33 12.18 -37.25
C GLY A 220 -16.64 13.62 -37.66
N ALA A 221 -16.16 14.61 -36.90
CA ALA A 221 -16.31 16.03 -37.24
C ALA A 221 -15.61 16.37 -38.56
N VAL A 222 -14.39 15.89 -38.79
CA VAL A 222 -13.64 16.11 -40.04
C VAL A 222 -14.34 15.45 -41.24
N MET A 223 -14.85 14.23 -41.09
CA MET A 223 -15.60 13.56 -42.16
C MET A 223 -16.88 14.31 -42.52
N ARG A 224 -17.59 14.86 -41.53
CA ARG A 224 -18.80 15.65 -41.74
C ARG A 224 -18.54 16.96 -42.49
N CYS A 225 -17.44 17.65 -42.19
CA CYS A 225 -17.07 18.88 -42.91
C CYS A 225 -16.76 18.63 -44.39
N ARG A 226 -16.23 17.46 -44.76
CA ARG A 226 -15.92 17.13 -46.16
C ARG A 226 -17.16 16.82 -47.00
N ALA A 227 -18.22 16.30 -46.39
CA ALA A 227 -19.48 16.00 -47.09
C ALA A 227 -20.27 17.26 -47.48
N VAL A 228 -20.14 18.35 -46.71
CA VAL A 228 -20.86 19.62 -46.95
C VAL A 228 -20.20 20.43 -48.08
N SER A 229 -18.91 20.23 -48.32
CA SER A 229 -18.14 20.98 -49.33
C SER A 229 -18.12 20.34 -50.71
N ALA A 230 -18.96 19.34 -51.00
CA ALA A 230 -19.20 18.90 -52.38
C ALA A 230 -20.20 19.88 -53.01
N PRO A 231 -19.78 20.91 -53.76
CA PRO A 231 -20.69 21.89 -54.31
C PRO A 231 -21.47 21.16 -55.40
N GLY A 232 -22.74 20.92 -55.09
CA GLY A 232 -23.73 20.51 -56.06
C GLY A 232 -23.62 21.45 -57.26
N ALA A 233 -23.34 20.84 -58.39
CA ALA A 233 -23.53 21.39 -59.72
C ALA A 233 -24.84 22.19 -59.75
N LEU A 234 -24.74 23.52 -59.67
CA LEU A 234 -25.88 24.39 -59.91
C LEU A 234 -25.86 24.76 -61.39
N THR A 235 -26.63 23.93 -62.09
CA THR A 235 -27.07 24.07 -63.48
C THR A 235 -28.05 25.24 -63.58
N ALA A 236 -27.82 26.20 -64.48
CA ALA A 236 -28.85 27.11 -65.02
C ALA A 236 -28.35 27.69 -66.36
N ARG A 237 -28.58 27.05 -67.51
CA ARG A 237 -29.75 27.06 -68.42
C ARG A 237 -30.18 28.46 -68.94
N HIS A 238 -30.12 28.59 -70.28
CA HIS A 238 -30.97 29.41 -71.19
C HIS A 238 -30.99 30.94 -70.95
N ARG A 239 -30.86 31.83 -71.94
CA ARG A 239 -31.19 31.81 -73.38
C ARG A 239 -30.23 32.70 -74.15
#